data_AF-A0A1X1RTX3-F1
#
_entry.id   AF-A0A1X1RTX3-F1
#
_cell.length_a   1.000
_cell.length_b   1.000
_cell.length_c   1.000
_cell.angle_alpha   90.00
_cell.angle_beta   90.00
_cell.angle_gamma   90.00
#
_symmetry.space_group_name_H-M   'P 1'
#
loop_
_entity.id
_entity.type
_entity.pdbx_description
1 polymer ?
#
loop_
_entity_poly.entity_id
_entity_poly.type
_entity_poly.pdbx_seq_one_letter_code
_entity_poly.pdbx_strand_id
1 'polypeptide(L)'
;MKAQRKFGLALSWPRITTVFLIDVAVLAIASHCPDAWQAHHIAWWSGVGVAAVVAIVALVTFRGIPLASAPVARVRNWYADPEALVAGCTPAIDHQRRFGREVVGIREYGGRLVTVISVEGPAELPSGRHRQQNGSSGVLPVEAVATALRQFDVRLDGVDIVSVGTRSGSTGVESAVRDDFGADSDGGRPLDERRTWLVVRMDPQHNVAAVAARDSVVSTLAAATERLAQELNGRRCVARTLSAAEIADVDDAVLAGLDPSQIRPYWRYLKHLDGYVTSFWVSPSDINGETLEELWLADTDATVVTVRLIPHRHGIDVSALVRYHSDKRLRKRVWGGLNRLTGRQLAAVRASLPAPLPGPALVLPSRAVADDEALAVPIDAAAAAPPEYSASAAGAPR
;
A
#
# COMPACT_ATOMS: atom_id res chain seq x y z
N MET A 1 -14.16 11.35 -1.68
CA MET A 1 -13.69 12.53 -0.93
C MET A 1 -12.57 13.17 -1.74
N LYS A 2 -12.82 14.30 -2.43
CA LYS A 2 -11.79 14.97 -3.25
C LYS A 2 -10.59 15.43 -2.40
N ALA A 3 -9.44 15.64 -3.07
CA ALA A 3 -8.16 16.14 -2.57
C ALA A 3 -8.22 16.79 -1.18
N GLN A 4 -7.40 16.26 -0.26
CA GLN A 4 -7.42 16.60 1.16
C GLN A 4 -7.30 18.12 1.36
N ARG A 5 -8.40 18.75 1.80
CA ARG A 5 -8.40 20.16 2.18
C ARG A 5 -7.35 20.36 3.28
N LYS A 6 -6.60 21.45 3.20
CA LYS A 6 -5.49 21.75 4.14
C LYS A 6 -5.97 21.78 5.60
N PHE A 7 -7.22 22.20 5.81
CA PHE A 7 -7.89 22.24 7.10
C PHE A 7 -9.18 21.44 7.05
N GLY A 8 -9.46 20.71 8.13
CA GLY A 8 -10.73 20.02 8.36
C GLY A 8 -11.09 20.08 9.84
N LEU A 9 -12.31 19.69 10.18
CA LEU A 9 -12.77 19.62 11.58
C LEU A 9 -12.91 18.15 11.96
N ALA A 10 -12.31 17.74 13.08
CA ALA A 10 -12.56 16.42 13.65
C ALA A 10 -13.63 16.51 14.74
N LEU A 11 -14.88 16.65 14.29
CA LEU A 11 -16.04 16.64 15.14
C LEU A 11 -16.41 15.20 15.45
N SER A 12 -15.97 14.69 16.59
CA SER A 12 -16.57 13.51 17.20
C SER A 12 -17.21 13.91 18.51
N TRP A 13 -18.40 13.38 18.80
CA TRP A 13 -19.12 13.59 20.06
C TRP A 13 -18.22 13.51 21.30
N PRO A 14 -17.40 12.45 21.49
CA PRO A 14 -16.51 12.37 22.65
C PRO A 14 -15.48 13.50 22.70
N ARG A 15 -14.96 13.96 21.56
CA ARG A 15 -14.01 15.09 21.53
C ARG A 15 -14.68 16.41 21.85
N ILE A 16 -15.89 16.63 21.34
CA ILE A 16 -16.67 17.83 21.63
C ILE A 16 -16.94 17.90 23.14
N THR A 17 -17.37 16.79 23.77
CA THR A 17 -17.59 16.73 25.21
C THR A 17 -16.31 16.93 26.01
N THR A 18 -15.17 16.34 25.60
CA THR A 18 -13.90 16.56 26.28
C THR A 18 -13.44 18.01 26.20
N VAL A 19 -13.52 18.64 25.02
CA VAL A 19 -13.18 20.06 24.84
C VAL A 19 -14.08 20.95 25.69
N PHE A 20 -15.39 20.69 25.67
CA PHE A 20 -16.34 21.43 26.51
C PHE A 20 -16.01 21.34 28.00
N LEU A 21 -15.68 20.14 28.51
CA LEU A 21 -15.29 19.96 29.91
C LEU A 21 -13.97 20.68 30.25
N ILE A 22 -13.00 20.68 29.34
CA ILE A 22 -11.73 21.41 29.51
C ILE A 22 -11.98 22.91 29.54
N ASP A 23 -12.78 23.44 28.60
CA ASP A 23 -13.09 24.87 28.54
C ASP A 23 -13.84 25.34 29.79
N VAL A 24 -14.79 24.52 30.30
CA VAL A 24 -15.49 24.79 31.56
C VAL A 24 -14.52 24.80 32.74
N ALA A 25 -13.58 23.85 32.81
CA ALA A 25 -12.56 23.82 33.86
C ALA A 25 -11.62 25.04 33.79
N VAL A 26 -11.18 25.43 32.59
CA VAL A 26 -10.33 26.62 32.37
C VAL A 26 -11.06 27.90 32.79
N LEU A 27 -12.35 28.03 32.43
CA LEU A 27 -13.17 29.17 32.83
C LEU A 27 -13.44 29.20 34.34
N ALA A 28 -13.64 28.04 34.97
CA ALA A 28 -13.80 27.93 36.42
C ALA A 28 -12.53 28.30 37.19
N ILE A 29 -11.35 27.93 36.68
CA ILE A 29 -10.06 28.33 37.25
C ILE A 29 -9.84 29.83 37.06
N ALA A 30 -10.14 30.37 35.87
CA ALA A 30 -10.01 31.79 35.59
C ALA A 30 -10.93 32.66 36.46
N SER A 31 -12.11 32.16 36.83
CA SER A 31 -13.05 32.84 37.73
C SER A 31 -12.64 32.81 39.21
N HIS A 32 -11.74 31.90 39.59
CA HIS A 32 -11.20 31.78 40.96
C HIS A 32 -9.82 32.46 41.10
N CYS A 33 -9.37 33.23 40.11
CA CYS A 33 -8.13 34.00 40.21
C CYS A 33 -8.27 35.18 41.21
N PRO A 34 -7.18 35.56 41.92
CA PRO A 34 -7.20 36.59 42.96
C PRO A 34 -7.74 37.94 42.50
N ASP A 35 -8.43 38.68 43.39
CA ASP A 35 -9.12 39.94 43.11
C ASP A 35 -8.26 41.01 42.41
N ALA A 36 -6.94 40.99 42.64
CA ALA A 36 -5.97 41.87 41.99
C ALA A 36 -5.96 41.76 40.45
N TRP A 37 -6.33 40.60 39.90
CA TRP A 37 -6.40 40.36 38.44
C TRP A 37 -7.82 40.46 37.87
N GLN A 38 -8.85 40.48 38.74
CA GLN A 38 -10.24 40.65 38.32
C GLN A 38 -10.60 42.11 38.03
N ALA A 39 -9.92 43.06 38.67
CA ALA A 39 -10.19 44.49 38.58
C ALA A 39 -10.15 45.09 37.16
N HIS A 40 -9.49 44.44 36.20
CA HIS A 40 -9.39 44.91 34.80
C HIS A 40 -10.05 43.95 33.78
N HIS A 41 -10.79 42.93 34.21
CA HIS A 41 -11.33 41.85 33.35
C HIS A 41 -10.28 41.09 32.51
N ILE A 42 -8.98 41.35 32.72
CA ILE A 42 -7.88 40.73 31.97
C ILE A 42 -7.84 39.22 32.22
N ALA A 43 -8.06 38.79 33.47
CA ALA A 43 -8.11 37.37 33.82
C ALA A 43 -9.23 36.63 33.05
N TRP A 44 -10.43 37.21 32.99
CA TRP A 44 -11.56 36.64 32.25
C TRP A 44 -11.27 36.52 30.75
N TRP A 45 -10.82 37.61 30.12
CA TRP A 45 -10.51 37.60 28.68
C TRP A 45 -9.32 36.72 28.33
N SER A 46 -8.32 36.60 29.22
CA SER A 46 -7.23 35.64 29.05
C SER A 46 -7.72 34.19 29.13
N GLY A 47 -8.65 33.88 30.05
CA GLY A 47 -9.29 32.56 30.15
C GLY A 47 -10.11 32.22 28.91
N VAL A 48 -10.91 33.17 28.40
CA VAL A 48 -11.66 33.02 27.14
C VAL A 48 -10.71 32.81 25.96
N GLY A 49 -9.61 33.56 25.90
CA GLY A 49 -8.59 33.40 24.87
C GLY A 49 -7.92 32.02 24.90
N VAL A 50 -7.56 31.53 26.10
CA VAL A 50 -6.97 30.20 26.28
C VAL A 50 -7.97 29.11 25.91
N ALA A 51 -9.22 29.20 26.36
CA ALA A 51 -10.28 28.26 26.00
C ALA A 51 -10.50 28.22 24.48
N ALA A 52 -10.57 29.38 23.82
CA ALA A 52 -10.68 29.46 22.37
C ALA A 52 -9.49 28.79 21.66
N VAL A 53 -8.26 29.01 22.14
CA VAL A 53 -7.07 28.35 21.58
C VAL A 53 -7.11 26.84 21.78
N VAL A 54 -7.51 26.36 22.96
CA VAL A 54 -7.66 24.93 23.26
C VAL A 54 -8.69 24.29 22.35
N ALA A 55 -9.87 24.91 22.21
CA ALA A 55 -10.91 24.46 21.30
C ALA A 55 -10.42 24.40 19.84
N ILE A 56 -9.71 25.44 19.37
CA ILE A 56 -9.13 25.47 18.02
C ILE A 56 -8.10 24.34 17.84
N VAL A 57 -7.17 24.15 18.77
CA VAL A 57 -6.13 23.11 18.67
C VAL A 57 -6.71 21.70 18.75
N ALA A 58 -7.77 21.50 19.52
CA ALA A 58 -8.43 20.21 19.70
C ALA A 58 -9.35 19.83 18.53
N LEU A 59 -10.07 20.80 17.95
CA LEU A 59 -11.08 20.57 16.92
C LEU A 59 -10.53 20.69 15.50
N VAL A 60 -9.53 21.54 15.28
CA VAL A 60 -8.94 21.74 13.96
C VAL A 60 -7.98 20.61 13.64
N THR A 61 -8.20 20.00 12.47
CA THR A 61 -7.26 19.07 11.85
C THR A 61 -6.50 19.77 10.73
N PHE A 62 -5.20 19.61 10.72
CA PHE A 62 -4.37 20.00 9.57
C PHE A 62 -4.08 18.75 8.75
N ARG A 63 -4.58 18.70 7.51
CA ARG A 63 -4.44 17.55 6.60
C ARG A 63 -4.81 16.22 7.30
N GLY A 64 -5.96 16.18 7.95
CA GLY A 64 -6.52 14.98 8.59
C GLY A 64 -5.84 14.53 9.89
N ILE A 65 -4.83 15.26 10.36
CA ILE A 65 -4.21 15.02 11.67
C ILE A 65 -4.74 16.10 12.64
N PRO A 66 -5.37 15.73 13.77
CA PRO A 66 -5.77 16.70 14.78
C PRO A 66 -4.54 17.44 15.29
N LEU A 67 -4.59 18.78 15.35
CA LEU A 67 -3.44 19.59 15.78
C LEU A 67 -2.93 19.18 17.16
N ALA A 68 -3.83 18.83 18.08
CA ALA A 68 -3.50 18.27 19.39
C ALA A 68 -2.63 16.99 19.32
N SER A 69 -2.79 16.16 18.29
CA SER A 69 -2.03 14.91 18.11
C SER A 69 -0.77 15.07 17.27
N ALA A 70 -0.63 16.18 16.54
CA ALA A 70 0.51 16.44 15.66
C ALA A 70 1.88 16.40 16.38
N PRO A 71 2.07 17.00 17.58
CA PRO A 71 3.34 16.90 18.29
C PRO A 71 3.62 15.48 18.78
N VAL A 72 2.61 14.77 19.30
CA VAL A 72 2.76 13.36 19.74
C VAL A 72 3.09 12.46 18.55
N ALA A 73 2.40 12.62 17.42
CA ALA A 73 2.69 11.87 16.21
C ALA A 73 4.09 12.20 15.67
N ARG A 74 4.55 13.46 15.81
CA ARG A 74 5.91 13.87 15.41
C ARG A 74 6.97 13.23 16.30
N VAL A 75 6.77 13.24 17.61
CA VAL A 75 7.66 12.58 18.58
C VAL A 75 7.67 11.07 18.37
N ARG A 76 6.50 10.44 18.25
CA ARG A 76 6.38 9.00 17.97
C ARG A 76 7.05 8.61 16.65
N ASN A 77 6.93 9.43 15.60
CA ASN A 77 7.61 9.18 14.33
C ASN A 77 9.13 9.36 14.44
N TRP A 78 9.61 10.16 15.38
CA TRP A 78 11.04 10.36 15.63
C TRP A 78 11.65 9.17 16.40
N TYR A 79 10.88 8.58 17.31
CA TYR A 79 11.20 7.35 18.03
C TYR A 79 10.64 6.09 17.36
N ALA A 80 10.15 6.19 16.13
CA ALA A 80 9.65 5.02 15.41
C ALA A 80 10.84 4.15 15.05
N ASP A 81 10.89 2.95 15.61
CA ASP A 81 11.91 1.97 15.32
C ASP A 81 11.78 1.51 13.86
N PRO A 82 12.77 1.78 12.99
CA PRO A 82 12.77 1.32 11.61
C PRO A 82 12.78 -0.21 11.51
N GLU A 83 13.34 -0.93 12.49
CA GLU A 83 13.40 -2.40 12.47
C GLU A 83 12.01 -3.03 12.63
N ALA A 84 11.08 -2.31 13.26
CA ALA A 84 9.67 -2.72 13.33
C ALA A 84 8.95 -2.73 11.97
N LEU A 85 9.60 -2.25 10.90
CA LEU A 85 9.15 -2.39 9.52
C LEU A 85 9.08 -3.87 9.11
N VAL A 86 10.15 -4.62 9.38
CA VAL A 86 10.35 -6.00 8.93
C VAL A 86 10.03 -7.04 10.00
N ALA A 87 9.58 -6.61 11.18
CA ALA A 87 9.21 -7.52 12.27
C ALA A 87 8.23 -8.64 11.85
N GLY A 88 7.34 -8.36 10.89
CA GLY A 88 6.39 -9.35 10.35
C GLY A 88 6.89 -10.13 9.13
N CYS A 89 8.07 -9.84 8.58
CA CYS A 89 8.71 -10.57 7.47
C CYS A 89 9.41 -11.82 8.01
N THR A 90 8.70 -12.64 8.79
CA THR A 90 9.24 -13.92 9.28
C THR A 90 9.50 -14.88 8.13
N PRO A 91 10.45 -15.82 8.25
CA PRO A 91 10.64 -16.86 7.26
C PRO A 91 9.32 -17.59 6.98
N ALA A 92 8.93 -17.64 5.70
CA ALA A 92 7.75 -18.39 5.28
C ALA A 92 8.04 -19.89 5.29
N ILE A 93 6.98 -20.70 5.33
CA ILE A 93 7.04 -22.16 5.33
C ILE A 93 6.28 -22.65 4.10
N ASP A 94 6.90 -23.56 3.35
CA ASP A 94 6.22 -24.23 2.25
C ASP A 94 5.24 -25.27 2.75
N HIS A 95 4.00 -25.17 2.26
CA HIS A 95 2.96 -26.14 2.53
C HIS A 95 2.37 -26.65 1.23
N GLN A 96 2.43 -27.97 1.05
CA GLN A 96 1.72 -28.65 -0.03
C GLN A 96 0.56 -29.44 0.56
N ARG A 97 -0.66 -29.16 0.10
CA ARG A 97 -1.83 -29.92 0.51
C ARG A 97 -1.81 -31.32 -0.10
N ARG A 98 -2.36 -32.31 0.60
CA ARG A 98 -2.42 -33.72 0.13
C ARG A 98 -3.05 -33.88 -1.26
N PHE A 99 -4.00 -33.01 -1.60
CA PHE A 99 -4.66 -32.97 -2.91
C PHE A 99 -4.45 -31.63 -3.63
N GLY A 100 -3.49 -30.82 -3.14
CA GLY A 100 -3.08 -29.57 -3.77
C GLY A 100 -2.06 -29.84 -4.87
N ARG A 101 -2.13 -29.08 -5.95
CA ARG A 101 -1.22 -29.23 -7.10
C ARG A 101 0.04 -28.39 -6.94
N GLU A 102 -0.04 -27.30 -6.18
CA GLU A 102 1.04 -26.32 -6.04
C GLU A 102 1.54 -26.28 -4.60
N VAL A 103 2.80 -25.86 -4.44
CA VAL A 103 3.38 -25.55 -3.14
C VAL A 103 3.01 -24.11 -2.79
N VAL A 104 2.41 -23.91 -1.62
CA VAL A 104 2.02 -22.57 -1.15
C VAL A 104 2.91 -22.17 0.01
N GLY A 105 3.69 -21.12 -0.19
CA GLY A 105 4.45 -20.45 0.86
C GLY A 105 3.50 -19.70 1.80
N ILE A 106 3.59 -20.00 3.09
CA ILE A 106 2.75 -19.40 4.14
C ILE A 106 3.64 -18.72 5.16
N ARG A 107 3.32 -17.46 5.45
CA ARG A 107 3.97 -16.66 6.47
C ARG A 107 3.03 -16.42 7.64
N GLU A 108 3.51 -16.70 8.86
CA GLU A 108 2.78 -16.47 10.11
C GLU A 108 3.49 -15.44 10.97
N TYR A 109 2.70 -14.53 11.54
CA TYR A 109 3.19 -13.61 12.57
C TYR A 109 2.03 -13.10 13.43
N GLY A 110 2.13 -13.28 14.74
CA GLY A 110 1.17 -12.75 15.71
C GLY A 110 -0.23 -13.35 15.58
N GLY A 111 -0.31 -14.63 15.20
CA GLY A 111 -1.56 -15.37 15.00
C GLY A 111 -2.24 -15.09 13.65
N ARG A 112 -1.60 -14.35 12.75
CA ARG A 112 -2.13 -13.99 11.43
C ARG A 112 -1.31 -14.62 10.32
N LEU A 113 -1.99 -14.99 9.24
CA LEU A 113 -1.38 -15.69 8.12
C LEU A 113 -1.43 -14.86 6.84
N VAL A 114 -0.38 -14.99 6.04
CA VAL A 114 -0.24 -14.38 4.72
C VAL A 114 0.26 -15.41 3.71
N THR A 115 -0.29 -15.36 2.50
CA THR A 115 0.23 -16.05 1.31
C THR A 115 0.31 -15.07 0.15
N VAL A 116 1.11 -15.39 -0.86
CA VAL A 116 1.27 -14.54 -2.04
C VAL A 116 0.99 -15.32 -3.33
N ILE A 117 0.33 -14.67 -4.27
CA ILE A 117 0.09 -15.16 -5.63
C ILE A 117 0.75 -14.18 -6.60
N SER A 118 1.60 -14.64 -7.52
CA SER A 118 2.04 -13.82 -8.64
C SER A 118 0.95 -13.78 -9.70
N VAL A 119 0.69 -12.59 -10.26
CA VAL A 119 -0.32 -12.40 -11.30
C VAL A 119 0.29 -11.64 -12.46
N GLU A 120 0.22 -12.27 -13.63
CA GLU A 120 0.68 -11.74 -14.91
C GLU A 120 -0.48 -11.70 -15.90
N GLY A 121 -0.41 -10.76 -16.84
CA GLY A 121 -1.30 -10.69 -17.99
C GLY A 121 -1.02 -11.83 -18.97
N PRO A 122 -1.94 -12.11 -19.91
CA PRO A 122 -1.71 -13.14 -20.91
C PRO A 122 -0.46 -12.81 -21.74
N ALA A 123 0.39 -13.82 -21.98
CA ALA A 123 1.53 -13.67 -22.87
C ALA A 123 1.03 -13.36 -24.29
N GLU A 124 1.45 -12.24 -24.87
CA GLU A 124 1.19 -11.97 -26.28
C GLU A 124 2.26 -12.63 -27.17
N LEU A 125 1.82 -13.15 -28.32
CA LEU A 125 2.73 -13.57 -29.38
C LEU A 125 3.54 -12.35 -29.83
N PRO A 126 4.87 -12.48 -30.06
CA PRO A 126 5.71 -11.37 -30.51
C PRO A 126 5.20 -10.85 -31.86
N SER A 127 4.42 -9.78 -31.83
CA SER A 127 3.96 -9.11 -33.04
C SER A 127 5.18 -8.45 -33.70
N GLY A 128 5.41 -8.80 -34.96
CA GLY A 128 6.67 -8.54 -35.67
C GLY A 128 7.12 -7.09 -35.71
N ARG A 129 8.46 -6.96 -35.78
CA ARG A 129 9.29 -5.86 -36.27
C ARG A 129 8.62 -4.47 -36.24
N HIS A 130 9.08 -3.65 -35.29
CA HIS A 130 8.87 -2.20 -35.19
C HIS A 130 7.61 -1.70 -34.45
N ARG A 131 7.40 -2.18 -33.22
CA ARG A 131 6.65 -1.41 -32.22
C ARG A 131 7.46 -1.32 -30.94
N GLN A 132 7.64 -0.09 -30.44
CA GLN A 132 8.24 0.22 -29.14
C GLN A 132 7.65 -0.73 -28.09
N GLN A 133 8.51 -1.36 -27.28
CA GLN A 133 8.14 -2.28 -26.20
C GLN A 133 7.41 -1.52 -25.08
N ASN A 134 6.19 -1.08 -25.34
CA ASN A 134 5.21 -0.84 -24.29
C ASN A 134 4.33 -2.08 -24.30
N GLY A 135 4.70 -3.07 -23.48
CA GLY A 135 3.92 -4.30 -23.29
C GLY A 135 2.45 -3.94 -23.10
N SER A 136 1.58 -4.56 -23.90
CA SER A 136 0.14 -4.45 -23.77
C SER A 136 -0.25 -4.94 -22.37
N SER A 137 -0.68 -4.02 -21.52
CA SER A 137 -1.02 -4.34 -20.14
C SER A 137 -2.25 -5.24 -20.09
N GLY A 138 -2.11 -6.39 -19.42
CA GLY A 138 -3.26 -7.17 -18.98
C GLY A 138 -4.08 -6.39 -17.96
N VAL A 139 -5.29 -6.87 -17.67
CA VAL A 139 -6.16 -6.25 -16.67
C VAL A 139 -6.60 -7.31 -15.67
N LEU A 140 -6.36 -7.04 -14.39
CA LEU A 140 -6.86 -7.84 -13.28
C LEU A 140 -8.25 -7.33 -12.86
N PRO A 141 -9.31 -8.13 -13.06
CA PRO A 141 -10.67 -7.74 -12.64
C PRO A 141 -10.78 -7.76 -11.10
N VAL A 142 -11.08 -6.60 -10.49
CA VAL A 142 -11.22 -6.48 -9.03
C VAL A 142 -12.39 -7.31 -8.52
N GLU A 143 -13.46 -7.45 -9.31
CA GLU A 143 -14.62 -8.30 -9.01
C GLU A 143 -14.26 -9.78 -8.71
N ALA A 144 -13.23 -10.31 -9.38
CA ALA A 144 -12.77 -11.69 -9.18
C ALA A 144 -12.12 -11.86 -7.80
N VAL A 145 -11.22 -10.93 -7.48
CA VAL A 145 -10.53 -10.87 -6.18
C VAL A 145 -11.53 -10.57 -5.06
N ALA A 146 -12.50 -9.71 -5.35
CA ALA A 146 -13.59 -9.34 -4.47
C ALA A 146 -14.44 -10.55 -4.07
N THR A 147 -14.88 -11.34 -5.04
CA THR A 147 -15.63 -12.59 -4.80
C THR A 147 -14.81 -13.55 -3.95
N ALA A 148 -13.49 -13.59 -4.19
CA ALA A 148 -12.57 -14.42 -3.43
C ALA A 148 -12.31 -13.95 -1.99
N LEU A 149 -12.77 -12.77 -1.55
CA LEU A 149 -12.69 -12.38 -0.13
C LEU A 149 -13.62 -13.21 0.76
N ARG A 150 -14.69 -13.77 0.20
CA ARG A 150 -15.61 -14.70 0.89
C ARG A 150 -15.76 -15.97 0.06
N GLN A 151 -14.92 -16.96 0.35
CA GLN A 151 -14.92 -18.24 -0.34
C GLN A 151 -15.52 -19.33 0.54
N PHE A 152 -16.71 -19.82 0.19
CA PHE A 152 -17.36 -20.91 0.92
C PHE A 152 -17.39 -20.64 2.45
N ASP A 153 -16.67 -21.44 3.23
CA ASP A 153 -16.55 -21.37 4.68
C ASP A 153 -15.39 -20.47 5.17
N VAL A 154 -14.58 -19.93 4.26
CA VAL A 154 -13.43 -19.07 4.56
C VAL A 154 -13.72 -17.60 4.24
N ARG A 155 -13.37 -16.73 5.18
CA ARG A 155 -13.43 -15.27 5.12
C ARG A 155 -12.02 -14.71 5.22
N LEU A 156 -11.55 -14.07 4.16
CA LEU A 156 -10.26 -13.38 4.17
C LEU A 156 -10.43 -12.00 4.82
N ASP A 157 -9.42 -11.54 5.56
CA ASP A 157 -9.45 -10.20 6.14
C ASP A 157 -9.24 -9.10 5.10
N GLY A 158 -8.58 -9.45 4.00
CA GLY A 158 -8.31 -8.56 2.88
C GLY A 158 -7.33 -9.17 1.90
N VAL A 159 -7.33 -8.62 0.69
CA VAL A 159 -6.35 -8.91 -0.36
C VAL A 159 -5.73 -7.60 -0.79
N ASP A 160 -4.40 -7.53 -0.71
CA ASP A 160 -3.63 -6.39 -1.22
C ASP A 160 -3.04 -6.77 -2.59
N ILE A 161 -3.46 -6.07 -3.64
CA ILE A 161 -2.83 -6.14 -4.97
C ILE A 161 -1.63 -5.18 -4.93
N VAL A 162 -0.43 -5.73 -4.97
CA VAL A 162 0.82 -4.99 -4.90
C VAL A 162 1.51 -5.10 -6.26
N SER A 163 1.65 -3.96 -6.93
CA SER A 163 2.41 -3.86 -8.18
C SER A 163 3.68 -3.06 -7.92
N VAL A 164 4.82 -3.59 -8.33
CA VAL A 164 6.12 -2.91 -8.27
C VAL A 164 6.61 -2.74 -9.69
N GLY A 165 6.97 -1.51 -10.05
CA GLY A 165 7.63 -1.19 -11.30
C GLY A 165 8.94 -0.50 -11.03
N THR A 166 10.00 -0.98 -11.68
CA THR A 166 11.34 -0.41 -11.58
C THR A 166 11.75 0.19 -12.90
N ARG A 167 12.53 1.26 -12.81
CA ARG A 167 13.24 1.84 -13.94
C ARG A 167 14.72 1.73 -13.62
N SER A 168 15.49 1.06 -14.46
CA SER A 168 16.94 1.13 -14.35
C SER A 168 17.33 2.56 -14.71
N GLY A 169 17.69 3.33 -13.69
CA GLY A 169 18.61 4.42 -13.90
C GLY A 169 19.92 3.81 -14.36
N SER A 170 20.48 4.27 -15.47
CA SER A 170 21.87 4.01 -15.82
C SER A 170 22.75 4.60 -14.72
N THR A 171 23.06 3.81 -13.69
CA THR A 171 24.16 4.12 -12.77
C THR A 171 25.46 3.95 -13.55
N GLY A 172 25.84 4.99 -14.31
CA GLY A 172 27.02 5.00 -15.15
C GLY A 172 27.08 6.20 -16.09
N VAL A 173 28.31 6.48 -16.58
CA VAL A 173 28.75 7.62 -17.40
C VAL A 173 27.84 7.93 -18.62
N GLU A 174 26.97 6.99 -19.03
CA GLU A 174 25.99 7.17 -20.10
C GLU A 174 24.87 8.18 -19.78
N SER A 175 24.59 8.46 -18.51
CA SER A 175 23.62 9.54 -18.16
C SER A 175 24.13 10.92 -18.57
N ALA A 176 25.45 11.14 -18.62
CA ALA A 176 26.03 12.43 -18.98
C ALA A 176 25.98 12.70 -20.49
N VAL A 177 25.92 11.65 -21.32
CA VAL A 177 25.83 11.79 -22.78
C VAL A 177 24.38 12.01 -23.23
N ARG A 178 23.39 11.50 -22.48
CA ARG A 178 21.97 11.70 -22.78
C ARG A 178 21.42 13.05 -22.34
N ASP A 179 22.01 13.66 -21.30
CA ASP A 179 21.67 15.03 -20.87
C ASP A 179 22.15 16.11 -21.88
N ASP A 180 23.12 15.80 -22.77
CA ASP A 180 23.67 16.74 -23.75
C ASP A 180 22.86 16.82 -25.06
N PHE A 181 22.09 15.77 -25.38
CA PHE A 181 21.15 15.78 -26.49
C PHE A 181 19.75 16.13 -25.99
N GLY A 182 19.53 17.43 -25.82
CA GLY A 182 18.23 18.02 -25.50
C GLY A 182 17.11 17.45 -26.38
N ALA A 183 16.33 16.54 -25.80
CA ALA A 183 15.01 16.20 -26.26
C ALA A 183 14.05 16.52 -25.12
N ASP A 184 13.33 17.63 -25.27
CA ASP A 184 12.00 17.84 -24.67
C ASP A 184 11.05 16.73 -25.17
N SER A 185 11.30 15.49 -24.77
CA SER A 185 10.31 14.43 -24.86
C SER A 185 9.53 14.46 -23.56
N ASP A 186 8.32 15.00 -23.64
CA ASP A 186 7.25 15.03 -22.62
C ASP A 186 6.79 13.61 -22.17
N GLY A 187 7.61 12.58 -22.40
CA GLY A 187 7.41 11.20 -21.99
C GLY A 187 8.53 10.78 -21.04
N GLY A 188 8.17 10.47 -19.79
CA GLY A 188 9.12 9.97 -18.79
C GLY A 188 9.81 8.65 -19.21
N ARG A 189 10.82 8.24 -18.45
CA ARG A 189 11.56 6.99 -18.73
C ARG A 189 10.58 5.79 -18.77
N PRO A 190 10.70 4.88 -19.76
CA PRO A 190 9.87 3.67 -19.80
C PRO A 190 10.12 2.82 -18.54
N LEU A 191 9.13 2.02 -18.18
CA LEU A 191 9.29 0.99 -17.13
C LEU A 191 10.09 -0.16 -17.72
N ASP A 192 11.08 -0.66 -16.98
CA ASP A 192 11.86 -1.82 -17.42
C ASP A 192 11.15 -3.12 -17.08
N GLU A 193 10.53 -3.16 -15.91
CA GLU A 193 9.81 -4.32 -15.42
C GLU A 193 8.69 -3.88 -14.49
N ARG A 194 7.50 -4.50 -14.63
CA ARG A 194 6.39 -4.33 -13.70
C ARG A 194 5.87 -5.69 -13.26
N ARG A 195 6.09 -6.03 -11.99
CA ARG A 195 5.57 -7.27 -11.39
C ARG A 195 4.36 -6.98 -10.53
N THR A 196 3.36 -7.86 -10.55
CA THR A 196 2.16 -7.75 -9.72
C THR A 196 1.94 -9.01 -8.88
N TRP A 197 1.62 -8.81 -7.61
CA TRP A 197 1.34 -9.85 -6.65
C TRP A 197 0.05 -9.58 -5.89
N LEU A 198 -0.64 -10.64 -5.48
CA LEU A 198 -1.77 -10.59 -4.57
C LEU A 198 -1.32 -11.15 -3.22
N VAL A 199 -1.33 -10.29 -2.22
CA VAL A 199 -1.07 -10.64 -0.83
C VAL A 199 -2.40 -10.95 -0.16
N VAL A 200 -2.63 -12.24 0.11
CA VAL A 200 -3.86 -12.77 0.71
C VAL A 200 -3.67 -12.84 2.22
N ARG A 201 -4.57 -12.23 2.99
CA ARG A 201 -4.46 -12.15 4.46
C ARG A 201 -5.65 -12.86 5.14
N MET A 202 -5.36 -13.66 6.16
CA MET A 202 -6.39 -14.37 6.93
C MET A 202 -6.09 -14.38 8.43
N ASP A 203 -7.09 -13.99 9.22
CA ASP A 203 -7.14 -14.19 10.66
C ASP A 203 -7.87 -15.52 10.93
N PRO A 204 -7.18 -16.50 11.55
CA PRO A 204 -7.76 -17.78 11.93
C PRO A 204 -8.98 -17.65 12.84
N GLN A 205 -9.04 -16.59 13.67
CA GLN A 205 -10.13 -16.37 14.63
C GLN A 205 -11.46 -16.06 13.94
N HIS A 206 -11.43 -15.49 12.73
CA HIS A 206 -12.63 -15.29 11.92
C HIS A 206 -13.09 -16.56 11.18
N ASN A 207 -12.29 -17.63 11.22
CA ASN A 207 -12.41 -18.81 10.36
C ASN A 207 -12.40 -20.14 11.14
N VAL A 208 -12.75 -20.12 12.43
CA VAL A 208 -12.63 -21.29 13.33
C VAL A 208 -13.32 -22.53 12.77
N ALA A 209 -14.53 -22.39 12.21
CA ALA A 209 -15.26 -23.52 11.63
C ALA A 209 -14.52 -24.14 10.42
N ALA A 210 -13.97 -23.32 9.53
CA ALA A 210 -13.24 -23.78 8.36
C ALA A 210 -11.89 -24.42 8.72
N VAL A 211 -11.24 -23.90 9.78
CA VAL A 211 -10.02 -24.48 10.36
C VAL A 211 -10.31 -25.83 11.00
N ALA A 212 -11.39 -25.94 11.79
CA ALA A 212 -11.80 -27.19 12.41
C ALA A 212 -12.14 -28.27 11.37
N ALA A 213 -12.75 -27.90 10.24
CA ALA A 213 -13.06 -28.84 9.16
C ALA A 213 -11.82 -29.38 8.41
N ARG A 214 -10.65 -28.74 8.56
CA ARG A 214 -9.40 -29.06 7.84
C ARG A 214 -8.24 -29.39 8.76
N ASP A 215 -8.48 -29.44 10.08
CA ASP A 215 -7.52 -29.71 11.16
C ASP A 215 -6.24 -28.84 11.15
N SER A 216 -6.18 -27.79 10.31
CA SER A 216 -4.99 -26.97 10.15
C SER A 216 -5.31 -25.61 9.55
N VAL A 217 -4.77 -24.58 10.19
CA VAL A 217 -4.88 -23.19 9.76
C VAL A 217 -4.17 -22.93 8.43
N VAL A 218 -3.01 -23.59 8.28
CA VAL A 218 -2.14 -23.54 7.10
C VAL A 218 -2.87 -24.16 5.90
N SER A 219 -3.49 -25.33 6.08
CA SER A 219 -4.26 -25.97 5.00
C SER A 219 -5.49 -25.16 4.59
N THR A 220 -6.13 -24.44 5.51
CA THR A 220 -7.29 -23.59 5.21
C THR A 220 -6.89 -22.42 4.32
N LEU A 221 -5.81 -21.71 4.68
CA LEU A 221 -5.32 -20.61 3.86
C LEU A 221 -4.80 -21.09 2.50
N ALA A 222 -3.97 -22.15 2.47
CA ALA A 222 -3.48 -22.73 1.22
C ALA A 222 -4.63 -23.07 0.26
N ALA A 223 -5.71 -23.69 0.76
CA ALA A 223 -6.87 -24.02 -0.06
C ALA A 223 -7.59 -22.76 -0.61
N ALA A 224 -7.69 -21.69 0.17
CA ALA A 224 -8.29 -20.43 -0.28
C ALA A 224 -7.42 -19.72 -1.33
N THR A 225 -6.10 -19.80 -1.17
CA THR A 225 -5.11 -19.23 -2.08
C THR A 225 -5.08 -19.97 -3.42
N GLU A 226 -5.04 -21.32 -3.40
CA GLU A 226 -5.13 -22.17 -4.60
C GLU A 226 -6.41 -21.89 -5.40
N ARG A 227 -7.56 -21.78 -4.71
CA ARG A 227 -8.84 -21.47 -5.36
C ARG A 227 -8.86 -20.08 -6.00
N LEU A 228 -8.31 -19.08 -5.31
CA LEU A 228 -8.20 -17.73 -5.86
C LEU A 228 -7.29 -17.71 -7.10
N ALA A 229 -6.14 -18.40 -7.06
CA ALA A 229 -5.27 -18.52 -8.23
C ALA A 229 -6.00 -19.19 -9.41
N GLN A 230 -6.75 -20.27 -9.15
CA GLN A 230 -7.52 -20.97 -10.19
C GLN A 230 -8.64 -20.10 -10.78
N GLU A 231 -9.35 -19.31 -9.96
CA GLU A 231 -10.38 -18.37 -10.42
C GLU A 231 -9.78 -17.29 -11.33
N LEU A 232 -8.61 -16.75 -10.96
CA LEU A 232 -7.90 -15.78 -11.78
C LEU A 232 -7.41 -16.37 -13.11
N ASN A 233 -6.90 -17.61 -13.08
CA ASN A 233 -6.56 -18.37 -14.29
C ASN A 233 -7.76 -18.53 -15.24
N GLY A 234 -8.97 -18.71 -14.70
CA GLY A 234 -10.21 -18.75 -15.46
C GLY A 234 -10.57 -17.42 -16.15
N ARG A 235 -10.02 -16.29 -15.69
CA ARG A 235 -10.33 -14.93 -16.20
C ARG A 235 -9.20 -14.33 -17.06
N ARG A 236 -8.44 -15.17 -17.77
CA ARG A 236 -7.32 -14.78 -18.66
C ARG A 236 -6.13 -14.09 -17.95
N CYS A 237 -6.00 -14.25 -16.64
CA CYS A 237 -4.77 -13.91 -15.93
C CYS A 237 -3.91 -15.18 -15.81
N VAL A 238 -2.59 -15.03 -15.73
CA VAL A 238 -1.68 -16.11 -15.35
C VAL A 238 -1.35 -15.92 -13.87
N ALA A 239 -2.02 -16.70 -13.02
CA ALA A 239 -1.91 -16.64 -11.58
C ALA A 239 -1.24 -17.91 -11.04
N ARG A 240 -0.19 -17.74 -10.23
CA ARG A 240 0.59 -18.83 -9.64
C ARG A 240 0.83 -18.58 -8.16
N THR A 241 0.68 -19.61 -7.34
CA THR A 241 1.04 -19.52 -5.92
C THR A 241 2.56 -19.45 -5.75
N LEU A 242 3.02 -18.64 -4.79
CA LEU A 242 4.46 -18.49 -4.52
C LEU A 242 4.89 -19.40 -3.37
N SER A 243 6.08 -19.96 -3.51
CA SER A 243 6.81 -20.67 -2.45
C SER A 243 7.37 -19.70 -1.39
N ALA A 244 7.85 -20.25 -0.28
CA ALA A 244 8.42 -19.51 0.82
C ALA A 244 9.66 -18.69 0.41
N ALA A 245 10.50 -19.24 -0.47
CA ALA A 245 11.66 -18.54 -1.00
C ALA A 245 11.23 -17.35 -1.87
N GLU A 246 10.26 -17.56 -2.77
CA GLU A 246 9.76 -16.50 -3.65
C GLU A 246 9.06 -15.37 -2.88
N ILE A 247 8.45 -15.65 -1.72
CA ILE A 247 7.90 -14.59 -0.84
C ILE A 247 8.99 -13.64 -0.34
N ALA A 248 10.22 -14.13 -0.11
CA ALA A 248 11.34 -13.27 0.25
C ALA A 248 11.75 -12.37 -0.92
N ASP A 249 11.73 -12.87 -2.15
CA ASP A 249 11.97 -12.05 -3.35
C ASP A 249 10.91 -10.94 -3.50
N VAL A 250 9.66 -11.21 -3.09
CA VAL A 250 8.60 -10.18 -3.04
C VAL A 250 8.88 -9.14 -1.96
N ASP A 251 9.40 -9.52 -0.79
CA ASP A 251 9.82 -8.54 0.22
C ASP A 251 10.88 -7.60 -0.36
N ASP A 252 11.91 -8.14 -1.02
CA ASP A 252 13.00 -7.36 -1.62
C ASP A 252 12.50 -6.44 -2.74
N ALA A 253 11.64 -6.96 -3.63
CA ALA A 253 11.05 -6.16 -4.69
C ALA A 253 10.16 -5.03 -4.15
N VAL A 254 9.34 -5.31 -3.13
CA VAL A 254 8.50 -4.29 -2.49
C VAL A 254 9.38 -3.29 -1.73
N LEU A 255 10.42 -3.71 -1.03
CA LEU A 255 11.36 -2.78 -0.38
C LEU A 255 12.05 -1.89 -1.41
N ALA A 256 12.35 -2.41 -2.61
CA ALA A 256 13.01 -1.71 -3.71
C ALA A 256 14.32 -1.02 -3.24
N GLY A 257 15.17 -1.79 -2.56
CA GLY A 257 16.46 -1.32 -2.03
C GLY A 257 16.39 -0.56 -0.69
N LEU A 258 15.21 -0.50 -0.05
CA LEU A 258 15.09 0.06 1.28
C LEU A 258 15.63 -0.89 2.37
N ASP A 259 16.77 -0.51 2.96
CA ASP A 259 17.29 -1.16 4.17
C ASP A 259 16.69 -0.51 5.43
N PRO A 260 15.95 -1.25 6.28
CA PRO A 260 15.41 -0.77 7.55
C PRO A 260 16.45 -0.06 8.43
N SER A 261 17.68 -0.56 8.48
CA SER A 261 18.74 -0.03 9.35
C SER A 261 19.24 1.36 8.89
N GLN A 262 19.07 1.68 7.61
CA GLN A 262 19.58 2.90 6.97
C GLN A 262 18.48 3.93 6.68
N ILE A 263 17.24 3.65 7.10
CA ILE A 263 16.11 4.56 6.89
C ILE A 263 15.99 5.55 8.04
N ARG A 264 15.82 6.83 7.68
CA ARG A 264 15.44 7.90 8.62
C ARG A 264 14.03 8.39 8.32
N PRO A 265 13.05 8.17 9.23
CA PRO A 265 11.69 8.62 9.01
C PRO A 265 11.52 10.13 9.23
N TYR A 266 11.19 10.86 8.17
CA TYR A 266 10.76 12.25 8.27
C TYR A 266 9.24 12.36 8.18
N TRP A 267 8.72 13.52 8.56
CA TRP A 267 7.28 13.77 8.56
C TRP A 267 6.62 13.63 7.18
N ARG A 268 7.34 13.88 6.10
CA ARG A 268 6.78 13.95 4.73
C ARG A 268 7.35 12.92 3.76
N TYR A 269 8.41 12.22 4.14
CA TYR A 269 9.15 11.28 3.31
C TYR A 269 10.03 10.41 4.23
N LEU A 270 10.54 9.31 3.72
CA LEU A 270 11.67 8.58 4.32
C LEU A 270 12.93 8.97 3.55
N LYS A 271 14.05 9.11 4.25
CA LYS A 271 15.36 9.29 3.63
C LYS A 271 16.14 7.99 3.81
N HIS A 272 16.69 7.45 2.73
CA HIS A 272 17.72 6.40 2.78
C HIS A 272 19.01 6.98 2.15
N LEU A 273 20.06 6.17 2.00
CA LEU A 273 21.38 6.65 1.55
C LEU A 273 21.32 7.35 0.19
N ASP A 274 20.68 6.71 -0.79
CA ASP A 274 20.74 7.13 -2.19
C ASP A 274 19.49 7.87 -2.67
N GLY A 275 18.56 8.22 -1.77
CA GLY A 275 17.34 8.88 -2.20
C GLY A 275 16.28 9.14 -1.14
N TYR A 276 15.09 9.42 -1.66
CA TYR A 276 13.90 9.78 -0.92
C TYR A 276 12.75 8.86 -1.31
N VAL A 277 12.03 8.39 -0.30
CA VAL A 277 10.81 7.62 -0.48
C VAL A 277 9.63 8.43 -0.01
N THR A 278 8.64 8.61 -0.88
CA THR A 278 7.40 9.32 -0.53
C THR A 278 6.18 8.48 -0.87
N SER A 279 5.37 8.20 0.15
CA SER A 279 4.09 7.51 0.02
C SER A 279 2.91 8.48 0.04
N PHE A 280 1.96 8.20 -0.83
CA PHE A 280 0.70 8.90 -1.02
C PHE A 280 -0.46 7.89 -0.97
N TRP A 281 -1.65 8.36 -0.63
CA TRP A 281 -2.90 7.65 -0.80
C TRP A 281 -3.73 8.32 -1.89
N VAL A 282 -4.47 7.51 -2.64
CA VAL A 282 -5.36 7.98 -3.71
C VAL A 282 -6.71 8.33 -3.08
N SER A 283 -7.21 9.51 -3.43
CA SER A 283 -8.56 9.94 -3.09
C SER A 283 -9.59 8.88 -3.49
N PRO A 284 -10.49 8.42 -2.59
CA PRO A 284 -11.41 7.31 -2.89
C PRO A 284 -12.24 7.50 -4.16
N SER A 285 -12.69 8.73 -4.44
CA SER A 285 -13.48 9.04 -5.63
C SER A 285 -12.69 8.92 -6.94
N ASP A 286 -11.37 8.93 -6.82
CA ASP A 286 -10.44 8.97 -7.94
C ASP A 286 -9.78 7.59 -8.11
N ILE A 287 -10.22 6.56 -7.37
CA ILE A 287 -9.75 5.18 -7.56
C ILE A 287 -10.51 4.60 -8.76
N ASN A 288 -9.89 4.61 -9.94
CA ASN A 288 -10.38 3.97 -11.16
C ASN A 288 -9.19 3.45 -11.99
N GLY A 289 -9.45 2.61 -12.99
CA GLY A 289 -8.39 1.99 -13.80
C GLY A 289 -7.46 2.99 -14.49
N GLU A 290 -8.00 4.08 -15.03
CA GLU A 290 -7.24 5.16 -15.67
C GLU A 290 -6.30 5.86 -14.69
N THR A 291 -6.81 6.25 -13.52
CA THR A 291 -6.01 6.88 -12.47
C THR A 291 -4.93 5.94 -11.95
N LEU A 292 -5.23 4.63 -11.81
CA LEU A 292 -4.23 3.65 -11.41
C LEU A 292 -3.09 3.51 -12.43
N GLU A 293 -3.38 3.70 -13.71
CA GLU A 293 -2.36 3.72 -14.76
C GLU A 293 -1.56 5.03 -14.75
N GLU A 294 -2.21 6.18 -14.52
CA GLU A 294 -1.53 7.48 -14.37
C GLU A 294 -0.50 7.49 -13.23
N LEU A 295 -0.67 6.65 -12.19
CA LEU A 295 0.30 6.54 -11.09
C LEU A 295 1.70 6.16 -11.57
N TRP A 296 1.80 5.46 -12.70
CA TRP A 296 3.06 4.99 -13.26
C TRP A 296 3.79 6.07 -14.05
N LEU A 297 3.11 7.15 -14.49
CA LEU A 297 3.72 8.19 -15.33
C LEU A 297 4.79 9.02 -14.61
N ALA A 298 4.86 8.95 -13.27
CA ALA A 298 5.87 9.67 -12.51
C ALA A 298 7.29 9.13 -12.78
N ASP A 299 8.18 10.00 -13.27
CA ASP A 299 9.59 9.69 -13.49
C ASP A 299 10.31 9.48 -12.15
N THR A 300 10.45 8.21 -11.78
CA THR A 300 10.92 7.73 -10.47
C THR A 300 11.64 6.39 -10.66
N ASP A 301 12.61 6.12 -9.80
CA ASP A 301 13.49 4.94 -9.91
C ASP A 301 12.71 3.65 -9.63
N ALA A 302 11.80 3.70 -8.65
CA ALA A 302 10.83 2.64 -8.41
C ALA A 302 9.48 3.20 -7.97
N THR A 303 8.40 2.59 -8.46
CA THR A 303 7.02 2.87 -8.08
C THR A 303 6.39 1.60 -7.52
N VAL A 304 5.82 1.71 -6.32
CA VAL A 304 5.05 0.63 -5.70
C VAL A 304 3.62 1.10 -5.52
N VAL A 305 2.69 0.47 -6.23
CA VAL A 305 1.25 0.70 -6.11
C VAL A 305 0.67 -0.43 -5.28
N THR A 306 -0.13 -0.10 -4.26
CA THR A 306 -0.87 -1.09 -3.49
C THR A 306 -2.35 -0.73 -3.47
N VAL A 307 -3.16 -1.60 -4.06
CA VAL A 307 -4.62 -1.54 -4.03
C VAL A 307 -5.11 -2.56 -3.02
N ARG A 308 -5.77 -2.10 -1.96
CA ARG A 308 -6.26 -2.92 -0.87
C ARG A 308 -7.76 -3.11 -0.98
N LEU A 309 -8.19 -4.37 -0.93
CA LEU A 309 -9.58 -4.79 -0.89
C LEU A 309 -9.87 -5.39 0.48
N ILE A 310 -10.80 -4.78 1.22
CA ILE A 310 -11.23 -5.23 2.54
C ILE A 310 -12.73 -5.55 2.49
N PRO A 311 -13.18 -6.69 3.03
CA PRO A 311 -14.60 -6.98 3.13
C PRO A 311 -15.32 -5.97 4.05
N HIS A 312 -16.41 -5.42 3.56
CA HIS A 312 -17.37 -4.61 4.31
C HIS A 312 -18.65 -5.43 4.57
N ARG A 313 -19.58 -4.94 5.42
CA ARG A 313 -20.79 -5.71 5.81
C ARG A 313 -21.60 -6.25 4.62
N HIS A 314 -21.74 -5.44 3.56
CA HIS A 314 -22.55 -5.73 2.37
C HIS A 314 -21.81 -5.49 1.05
N GLY A 315 -20.48 -5.49 1.07
CA GLY A 315 -19.70 -5.15 -0.12
C GLY A 315 -18.22 -5.16 0.22
N ILE A 316 -17.43 -4.48 -0.60
CA ILE A 316 -15.97 -4.45 -0.46
C ILE A 316 -15.50 -3.01 -0.54
N ASP A 317 -14.64 -2.65 0.39
CA ASP A 317 -13.99 -1.35 0.41
C ASP A 317 -12.67 -1.44 -0.34
N VAL A 318 -12.50 -0.57 -1.35
CA VAL A 318 -11.24 -0.38 -2.07
C VAL A 318 -10.52 0.86 -1.56
N SER A 319 -9.22 0.72 -1.33
CA SER A 319 -8.31 1.84 -1.07
C SER A 319 -7.03 1.66 -1.87
N ALA A 320 -6.37 2.76 -2.25
CA ALA A 320 -5.13 2.69 -3.00
C ALA A 320 -4.08 3.61 -2.39
N LEU A 321 -2.83 3.14 -2.37
CA LEU A 321 -1.66 3.91 -2.01
C LEU A 321 -0.58 3.71 -3.08
N VAL A 322 0.25 4.73 -3.25
CA VAL A 322 1.42 4.69 -4.12
C VAL A 322 2.64 5.16 -3.35
N ARG A 323 3.76 4.50 -3.59
CA ARG A 323 5.07 4.86 -3.06
C ARG A 323 6.01 5.09 -4.22
N TYR A 324 6.66 6.23 -4.19
CA TYR A 324 7.68 6.61 -5.15
C TYR A 324 9.05 6.65 -4.48
N HIS A 325 10.03 6.05 -5.14
CA HIS A 325 11.46 6.11 -4.83
C HIS A 325 12.13 7.01 -5.86
N SER A 326 12.86 8.01 -5.41
CA SER A 326 13.55 8.95 -6.29
C SER A 326 14.81 9.49 -5.61
N ASP A 327 15.85 9.70 -6.39
CA ASP A 327 17.03 10.49 -6.06
C ASP A 327 16.71 11.89 -5.47
N LYS A 328 15.60 12.49 -5.89
CA LYS A 328 15.16 13.85 -5.54
C LYS A 328 13.86 13.84 -4.76
N ARG A 329 13.63 14.93 -4.03
CA ARG A 329 12.36 15.11 -3.30
C ARG A 329 11.21 15.36 -4.29
N LEU A 330 10.23 14.46 -4.31
CA LEU A 330 9.03 14.65 -5.12
C LEU A 330 8.30 15.96 -4.79
N ARG A 331 7.92 16.67 -5.85
CA ARG A 331 7.17 17.94 -5.81
C ARG A 331 5.85 17.80 -5.05
N LYS A 332 5.29 18.95 -4.65
CA LYS A 332 4.12 19.03 -3.75
C LYS A 332 2.84 18.43 -4.37
N ARG A 333 2.75 18.36 -5.70
CA ARG A 333 1.67 17.69 -6.45
C ARG A 333 2.34 16.91 -7.58
N VAL A 334 2.31 15.59 -7.47
CA VAL A 334 2.60 14.69 -8.60
C VAL A 334 1.37 14.68 -9.50
N TRP A 335 0.19 14.53 -8.89
CA TRP A 335 -1.11 14.62 -9.54
C TRP A 335 -2.21 15.10 -8.56
N GLY A 336 -3.39 15.48 -9.06
CA GLY A 336 -4.48 16.12 -8.31
C GLY A 336 -5.16 15.24 -7.27
N GLY A 337 -5.29 13.93 -7.51
CA GLY A 337 -5.95 12.97 -6.61
C GLY A 337 -5.03 12.32 -5.56
N LEU A 338 -3.73 12.64 -5.57
CA LEU A 338 -2.76 12.08 -4.61
C LEU A 338 -2.62 12.92 -3.34
N ASN A 339 -2.70 12.25 -2.20
CA ASN A 339 -2.62 12.86 -0.88
C ASN A 339 -1.47 12.24 -0.08
N ARG A 340 -0.60 13.07 0.50
CA ARG A 340 0.61 12.57 1.17
C ARG A 340 0.30 11.91 2.51
N LEU A 341 0.90 10.75 2.79
CA LEU A 341 0.79 10.04 4.07
C LEU A 341 1.69 10.64 5.15
N THR A 342 1.48 11.92 5.49
CA THR A 342 2.36 12.64 6.43
C THR A 342 2.37 12.00 7.82
N GLY A 343 3.55 11.77 8.38
CA GLY A 343 3.76 11.12 9.68
C GLY A 343 3.43 9.62 9.71
N ARG A 344 3.15 9.02 8.54
CA ARG A 344 2.72 7.62 8.39
C ARG A 344 3.48 6.89 7.27
N GLN A 345 4.66 7.39 6.91
CA GLN A 345 5.44 6.89 5.78
C GLN A 345 5.98 5.47 6.03
N LEU A 346 6.49 5.19 7.23
CA LEU A 346 6.97 3.84 7.61
C LEU A 346 5.81 2.82 7.60
N ALA A 347 4.66 3.22 8.15
CA ALA A 347 3.44 2.40 8.11
C ALA A 347 2.92 2.17 6.68
N ALA A 348 3.21 3.07 5.74
CA ALA A 348 2.87 2.91 4.33
C ALA A 348 3.74 1.86 3.65
N VAL A 349 5.06 1.89 3.88
CA VAL A 349 5.98 0.85 3.37
C VAL A 349 5.57 -0.52 3.93
N ARG A 350 5.31 -0.60 5.23
CA ARG A 350 4.88 -1.85 5.86
C ARG A 350 3.51 -2.34 5.39
N ALA A 351 2.61 -1.43 5.02
CA ALA A 351 1.30 -1.81 4.47
C ALA A 351 1.41 -2.47 3.08
N SER A 352 2.47 -2.23 2.32
CA SER A 352 2.72 -2.88 1.03
C SER A 352 3.46 -4.22 1.13
N LEU A 353 4.08 -4.54 2.28
CA LEU A 353 4.84 -5.79 2.44
C LEU A 353 3.92 -7.02 2.57
N PRO A 354 4.32 -8.18 2.02
CA PRO A 354 3.65 -9.47 2.23
C PRO A 354 3.95 -10.04 3.62
N ALA A 355 3.74 -9.23 4.65
CA ALA A 355 3.99 -9.55 6.06
C ALA A 355 2.70 -9.39 6.86
N PRO A 356 2.32 -10.34 7.73
CA PRO A 356 1.24 -10.12 8.67
C PRO A 356 1.55 -8.88 9.52
N LEU A 357 0.59 -7.97 9.67
CA LEU A 357 0.82 -6.70 10.36
C LEU A 357 0.62 -6.84 11.89
N PRO A 358 1.68 -6.68 12.72
CA PRO A 358 1.51 -6.40 14.15
C PRO A 358 0.76 -5.07 14.41
N GLY A 359 -0.40 -5.13 15.07
CA GLY A 359 -1.11 -3.92 15.51
C GLY A 359 -2.05 -3.31 14.46
N PRO A 360 -2.52 -2.07 14.68
CA PRO A 360 -3.59 -1.49 13.88
C PRO A 360 -3.13 -1.25 12.44
N ALA A 361 -3.92 -1.76 11.49
CA ALA A 361 -3.66 -1.56 10.06
C ALA A 361 -3.58 -0.07 9.71
N LEU A 362 -2.79 0.25 8.68
CA LEU A 362 -2.77 1.60 8.12
C LEU A 362 -4.18 1.94 7.62
N VAL A 363 -4.91 2.76 8.37
CA VAL A 363 -6.22 3.28 7.98
C VAL A 363 -6.05 4.20 6.77
N LEU A 364 -6.46 3.71 5.61
CA LEU A 364 -6.54 4.46 4.37
C LEU A 364 -8.00 4.85 4.12
N PRO A 365 -8.26 6.07 3.61
CA PRO A 365 -9.58 6.38 3.09
C PRO A 365 -9.94 5.39 1.98
N SER A 366 -11.11 4.78 2.09
CA SER A 366 -11.65 3.81 1.13
C SER A 366 -12.99 4.29 0.58
N ARG A 367 -13.46 3.61 -0.47
CA ARG A 367 -14.85 3.65 -0.91
C ARG A 367 -15.34 2.23 -1.14
N ALA A 368 -16.65 2.03 -1.04
CA ALA A 368 -17.27 0.81 -1.52
C ALA A 368 -17.09 0.70 -3.04
N VAL A 369 -16.79 -0.51 -3.51
CA VAL A 369 -16.94 -0.89 -4.92
C VAL A 369 -18.41 -1.18 -5.16
N ALA A 370 -19.02 -0.56 -6.18
CA ALA A 370 -20.42 -0.83 -6.52
C ALA A 370 -20.52 -2.18 -7.24
N ASP A 371 -21.64 -2.88 -7.08
CA ASP A 371 -21.83 -4.23 -7.63
C ASP A 371 -21.78 -4.28 -9.17
N ASP A 372 -22.06 -3.15 -9.84
CA ASP A 372 -22.04 -2.97 -11.30
C ASP A 372 -20.74 -2.33 -11.81
N GLU A 373 -19.80 -2.00 -10.92
CA GLU A 373 -18.57 -1.32 -11.28
C GLU A 373 -17.46 -2.30 -11.69
N ALA A 374 -17.10 -2.28 -12.97
CA ALA A 374 -15.98 -3.04 -13.52
C ALA A 374 -14.63 -2.37 -13.20
N LEU A 375 -14.26 -2.28 -11.92
CA LEU A 375 -12.96 -1.79 -11.51
C LEU A 375 -11.87 -2.80 -11.90
N ALA A 376 -10.82 -2.30 -12.53
CA ALA A 376 -9.79 -3.08 -13.17
C ALA A 376 -8.41 -2.53 -12.77
N VAL A 377 -7.51 -3.40 -12.34
CA VAL A 377 -6.12 -3.03 -12.01
C VAL A 377 -5.23 -3.43 -13.18
N PRO A 378 -4.47 -2.51 -13.77
CA PRO A 378 -3.53 -2.85 -14.84
C PRO A 378 -2.42 -3.77 -14.31
N ILE A 379 -2.07 -4.78 -15.09
CA ILE A 379 -1.00 -5.74 -14.81
C ILE A 379 -0.11 -5.86 -16.05
N ASP A 380 1.17 -6.19 -15.85
CA ASP A 380 2.07 -6.35 -16.99
C ASP A 380 1.83 -7.69 -17.71
N ALA A 381 2.19 -7.78 -18.98
CA ALA A 381 2.10 -9.03 -19.72
C ALA A 381 3.15 -10.04 -19.20
N ALA A 382 2.80 -11.32 -19.21
CA ALA A 382 3.77 -12.38 -18.95
C ALA A 382 4.92 -12.29 -19.97
N ALA A 383 6.17 -12.35 -19.49
CA ALA A 383 7.32 -12.42 -20.37
C ALA A 383 7.20 -13.67 -21.26
N ALA A 384 7.26 -13.51 -22.58
CA ALA A 384 7.28 -14.64 -23.49
C ALA A 384 8.49 -15.52 -23.15
N ALA A 385 8.24 -16.78 -22.79
CA ALA A 385 9.32 -17.73 -22.56
C ALA A 385 10.27 -17.75 -23.76
N PRO A 386 11.60 -17.68 -23.56
CA PRO A 386 12.53 -17.77 -24.68
C PRO A 386 12.29 -19.10 -25.41
N PRO A 387 12.26 -19.13 -26.75
CA PRO A 387 12.04 -20.36 -27.48
C PRO A 387 13.15 -21.35 -27.10
N GLU A 388 12.77 -22.48 -26.51
CA GLU A 388 13.65 -23.63 -26.34
C GLU A 388 14.09 -24.08 -27.73
N TYR A 389 15.26 -23.62 -28.17
CA TYR A 389 15.91 -24.16 -29.35
C TYR A 389 16.42 -25.55 -28.97
N SER A 390 15.58 -26.55 -29.17
CA SER A 390 16.00 -27.95 -29.12
C SER A 390 17.01 -28.13 -30.24
N ALA A 391 18.30 -28.12 -29.89
CA ALA A 391 19.39 -28.47 -30.78
C ALA A 391 19.23 -29.93 -31.18
N SER A 392 18.47 -30.16 -32.25
CA SER A 392 18.42 -31.44 -32.95
C SER A 392 19.84 -31.75 -33.42
N ALA A 393 20.41 -32.82 -32.88
CA ALA A 393 21.70 -33.36 -33.28
C ALA A 393 21.64 -33.71 -34.78
N ALA A 394 22.24 -32.85 -35.61
CA ALA A 394 22.45 -33.13 -37.01
C ALA A 394 23.36 -34.35 -37.13
N GLY A 395 22.81 -35.41 -37.71
CA GLY A 395 23.49 -36.66 -37.96
C GLY A 395 24.70 -36.50 -38.88
N ALA A 396 25.77 -37.21 -38.53
CA ALA A 396 26.78 -37.60 -39.49
C ALA A 396 26.26 -38.76 -40.34
N PRO A 397 26.56 -38.77 -41.64
CA PRO A 397 27.04 -40.00 -42.25
C PRO A 397 28.32 -39.78 -43.06
N ARG A 398 29.16 -40.83 -43.04
CA ARG A 398 30.22 -41.08 -44.01
C ARG A 398 29.64 -41.49 -45.36
#